data_AF-L1LXE0-F1
#
_entry.id   AF-L1LXE0-F1
#
_cell.length_a   1.000
_cell.length_b   1.000
_cell.length_c   1.000
_cell.angle_alpha   90.00
_cell.angle_beta   90.00
_cell.angle_gamma   90.00
#
_symmetry.space_group_name_H-M   'P 1'
#
loop_
_entity.id
_entity.type
_entity.pdbx_description
1 polymer ?
#
loop_
_entity_poly.entity_id
_entity_poly.type
_entity_poly.pdbx_seq_one_letter_code
_entity_poly.pdbx_strand_id
1 'polypeptide(L)'
;MERITWFAADNPEKKRVPEWRRSCGFSYKGTIFVPAAMAGDETEFNVMLCAQGGRQPLAIHLDHYFVCSTWLKQEFPKHLELIEIIENRVHQAIAEMAQQKAKFEAL
;
A
#
# COMPACT_ATOMS: atom_id res chain seq x y z
N MET A 1 -3.55 -6.93 -16.54
CA MET A 1 -3.03 -6.56 -15.21
C MET A 1 -3.71 -5.29 -14.76
N GLU A 2 -4.07 -5.21 -13.49
CA GLU A 2 -4.65 -4.02 -12.88
C GLU A 2 -3.62 -2.89 -12.83
N ARG A 3 -4.02 -1.66 -13.21
CA ARG A 3 -3.13 -0.49 -13.14
C ARG A 3 -3.05 -0.03 -11.70
N ILE A 4 -1.84 -0.13 -11.12
CA ILE A 4 -1.54 0.30 -9.76
C ILE A 4 -0.53 1.45 -9.83
N THR A 5 -0.87 2.56 -9.17
CA THR A 5 0.06 3.66 -8.90
C THR A 5 0.80 3.33 -7.61
N TRP A 6 2.13 3.23 -7.68
CA TRP A 6 2.97 2.93 -6.53
C TRP A 6 3.55 4.22 -5.95
N PHE A 7 3.48 4.33 -4.63
CA PHE A 7 4.06 5.39 -3.83
C PHE A 7 5.14 4.79 -2.94
N ALA A 8 6.24 5.49 -2.75
CA ALA A 8 7.23 5.18 -1.72
C ALA A 8 7.41 6.42 -0.86
N ALA A 9 7.40 6.26 0.46
CA ALA A 9 7.81 7.37 1.32
C ALA A 9 9.27 7.75 1.02
N ASP A 10 9.69 8.97 1.32
CA ASP A 10 11.10 9.36 1.27
C ASP A 10 11.87 8.80 2.48
N ASN A 11 13.16 8.52 2.30
CA ASN A 11 14.06 8.08 3.37
C ASN A 11 15.20 9.10 3.58
N PRO A 12 14.88 10.34 3.97
CA PRO A 12 15.89 11.41 4.05
C PRO A 12 16.99 11.06 5.06
N GLU A 13 16.66 10.34 6.13
CA GLU A 13 17.59 9.91 7.17
C GLU A 13 18.42 8.67 6.78
N LYS A 14 18.26 8.13 5.56
CA LYS A 14 18.95 6.93 5.06
C LYS A 14 18.87 5.75 6.03
N LYS A 15 17.75 5.60 6.73
CA LYS A 15 17.51 4.45 7.61
C LYS A 15 17.62 3.17 6.79
N ARG A 16 18.06 2.07 7.41
CA ARG A 16 18.18 0.75 6.76
C ARG A 16 16.82 0.06 6.56
N VAL A 17 15.81 0.81 6.13
CA VAL A 17 14.50 0.29 5.79
C VAL A 17 14.41 0.26 4.26
N PRO A 18 14.32 -0.94 3.65
CA PRO A 18 14.28 -1.07 2.20
C PRO A 18 13.04 -0.39 1.62
N GLU A 19 13.12 0.03 0.36
CA GLU A 19 12.05 0.79 -0.31
C GLU A 19 10.71 0.06 -0.26
N TRP A 20 10.69 -1.24 -0.56
CA TRP A 20 9.46 -2.03 -0.57
C TRP A 20 8.66 -1.96 0.75
N ARG A 21 9.32 -1.86 1.91
CA ARG A 21 8.64 -1.72 3.22
C ARG A 21 8.01 -0.35 3.44
N ARG A 22 8.44 0.62 2.65
CA ARG A 22 7.99 2.03 2.70
C ARG A 22 7.12 2.36 1.49
N SER A 23 6.79 1.35 0.68
CA SER A 23 5.93 1.50 -0.49
C SER A 23 4.49 1.13 -0.17
N CYS A 24 3.57 1.70 -0.93
CA CYS A 24 2.16 1.32 -0.97
C CYS A 24 1.62 1.53 -2.39
N GLY A 25 0.58 0.81 -2.76
CA GLY A 25 -0.04 0.87 -4.08
C GLY A 25 -1.47 1.38 -3.99
N PHE A 26 -1.92 2.09 -5.02
CA PHE A 26 -3.32 2.46 -5.22
C PHE A 26 -3.78 1.99 -6.59
N SER A 27 -4.79 1.12 -6.62
CA SER A 27 -5.42 0.71 -7.88
C SER A 27 -6.47 1.70 -8.35
N TYR A 28 -6.74 1.69 -9.65
CA TYR A 28 -7.85 2.46 -10.23
C TYR A 28 -9.23 2.07 -9.67
N LYS A 29 -9.37 0.89 -9.05
CA LYS A 29 -10.59 0.44 -8.39
C LYS A 29 -10.74 0.97 -6.96
N GLY A 30 -9.79 1.77 -6.47
CA GLY A 30 -9.82 2.31 -5.11
C GLY A 30 -9.24 1.38 -4.05
N THR A 31 -8.65 0.25 -4.43
CA THR A 31 -7.96 -0.64 -3.46
C THR A 31 -6.57 -0.09 -3.14
N ILE A 32 -6.28 0.06 -1.85
CA ILE A 32 -4.96 0.37 -1.33
C ILE A 32 -4.24 -0.93 -0.98
N PHE A 33 -3.00 -1.03 -1.45
CA PHE A 33 -2.11 -2.16 -1.27
C PHE A 33 -0.97 -1.76 -0.32
N VAL A 34 -0.75 -2.55 0.72
CA VAL A 34 0.32 -2.36 1.70
C VAL A 34 1.18 -3.62 1.79
N PRO A 35 2.46 -3.54 2.20
CA PRO A 35 3.32 -4.71 2.31
C PRO A 35 2.72 -5.75 3.25
N ALA A 36 2.65 -7.01 2.83
CA ALA A 36 2.11 -8.10 3.65
C ALA A 36 2.92 -8.27 4.96
N ALA A 37 4.22 -7.94 4.93
CA ALA A 37 5.08 -7.90 6.12
C ALA A 37 4.64 -6.91 7.21
N MET A 38 3.68 -6.02 6.94
CA MET A 38 3.08 -5.14 7.95
C MET A 38 2.26 -5.90 9.00
N ALA A 39 1.90 -7.17 8.76
CA ALA A 39 1.31 -8.04 9.78
C ALA A 39 2.25 -8.27 10.99
N GLY A 40 3.54 -7.95 10.85
CA GLY A 40 4.51 -7.92 11.93
C GLY A 40 5.01 -9.31 12.31
N ASP A 41 4.25 -9.99 13.16
CA ASP A 41 4.65 -11.25 13.79
C ASP A 41 4.55 -12.46 12.82
N GLU A 42 3.87 -12.27 11.69
CA GLU A 42 3.65 -13.31 10.68
C GLU A 42 4.54 -13.12 9.44
N THR A 43 4.93 -14.22 8.80
CA THR A 43 5.76 -14.13 7.58
C THR A 43 4.98 -13.54 6.41
N GLU A 44 5.65 -12.75 5.58
CA GLU A 44 5.07 -12.15 4.37
C GLU A 44 4.34 -13.18 3.49
N PHE A 45 4.92 -14.37 3.35
CA PHE A 45 4.35 -15.47 2.57
C PHE A 45 3.08 -16.05 3.22
N ASN A 46 3.05 -16.25 4.54
CA ASN A 46 1.86 -16.75 5.24
C ASN A 46 0.70 -15.75 5.16
N VAL A 47 0.99 -14.46 5.34
CA VAL A 47 -0.01 -13.40 5.19
C VAL A 47 -0.59 -13.38 3.77
N MET A 48 0.28 -13.53 2.76
CA MET A 48 -0.15 -13.66 1.36
C MET A 48 -1.05 -14.88 1.14
N LEU A 49 -0.72 -16.06 1.70
CA LEU A 49 -1.55 -17.25 1.60
C LEU A 49 -2.93 -17.06 2.25
N CYS A 50 -2.98 -16.41 3.42
CA CYS A 50 -4.25 -16.07 4.09
C CYS A 50 -5.11 -15.14 3.24
N ALA A 51 -4.51 -14.09 2.67
CA ALA A 51 -5.19 -13.17 1.76
C ALA A 51 -5.74 -13.91 0.53
N GLN A 52 -4.95 -14.81 -0.07
CA GLN A 52 -5.36 -15.61 -1.21
C GLN A 52 -6.54 -16.55 -0.86
N GLY A 53 -6.47 -17.23 0.29
CA GLY A 53 -7.55 -18.08 0.80
C GLY A 53 -8.85 -17.29 1.04
N GLY A 54 -8.72 -16.05 1.55
CA GLY A 54 -9.80 -15.09 1.74
C GLY A 54 -10.25 -14.36 0.47
N ARG A 55 -9.73 -14.73 -0.71
CA ARG A 55 -10.01 -14.10 -2.02
C ARG A 55 -9.76 -12.60 -2.07
N GLN A 56 -8.81 -12.13 -1.27
CA GLN A 56 -8.43 -10.72 -1.23
C GLN A 56 -7.58 -10.35 -2.45
N PRO A 57 -7.67 -9.11 -2.94
CA PRO A 57 -6.76 -8.61 -3.95
C PRO A 57 -5.30 -8.70 -3.48
N LEU A 58 -4.42 -9.13 -4.39
CA LEU A 58 -2.98 -9.25 -4.19
C LEU A 58 -2.24 -8.50 -5.29
N ALA A 59 -1.09 -7.93 -4.93
CA ALA A 59 -0.15 -7.31 -5.86
C ALA A 59 1.28 -7.72 -5.52
N ILE A 60 2.15 -7.74 -6.54
CA ILE A 60 3.59 -7.94 -6.37
C ILE A 60 4.30 -6.67 -6.84
N HIS A 61 5.18 -6.14 -6.00
CA HIS A 61 5.97 -4.95 -6.29
C HIS A 61 7.34 -5.05 -5.61
N LEU A 62 8.40 -4.72 -6.35
CA LEU A 62 9.79 -4.86 -5.89
C LEU A 62 10.09 -6.26 -5.32
N ASP A 63 9.56 -7.31 -5.97
CA ASP A 63 9.68 -8.73 -5.58
C ASP A 63 9.07 -9.09 -4.21
N HIS A 64 8.18 -8.24 -3.68
CA HIS A 64 7.46 -8.44 -2.43
C HIS A 64 5.93 -8.46 -2.64
N TYR A 65 5.22 -9.15 -1.75
CA TYR A 65 3.78 -9.29 -1.71
C TYR A 65 3.11 -8.13 -0.98
N PHE A 66 2.08 -7.59 -1.62
CA PHE A 66 1.23 -6.54 -1.11
C PHE A 66 -0.23 -7.01 -1.07
N VAL A 67 -0.92 -6.67 0.00
CA VAL A 67 -2.28 -7.09 0.30
C VAL A 67 -3.20 -5.88 0.46
N CYS A 68 -4.51 -6.09 0.33
CA CYS A 68 -5.51 -5.07 0.60
C CYS A 68 -5.39 -4.52 2.04
N SER A 69 -5.22 -3.21 2.18
CA SER A 69 -5.07 -2.54 3.48
C SER A 69 -6.30 -2.75 4.39
N THR A 70 -7.51 -2.67 3.80
CA THR A 70 -8.77 -2.87 4.51
C THR A 70 -8.86 -4.26 5.13
N TRP A 71 -8.41 -5.28 4.42
CA TRP A 71 -8.36 -6.63 4.94
C TRP A 71 -7.29 -6.79 6.01
N LEU A 72 -6.08 -6.28 5.74
CA LEU A 72 -4.95 -6.43 6.67
C LEU A 72 -5.25 -5.80 8.04
N LYS A 73 -5.90 -4.63 8.09
CA LYS A 73 -6.27 -4.00 9.37
C LYS A 73 -7.39 -4.72 10.12
N GLN A 74 -8.24 -5.48 9.42
CA GLN A 74 -9.29 -6.31 10.05
C GLN A 74 -8.68 -7.58 10.67
N GLU A 75 -7.77 -8.24 9.95
CA GLU A 75 -7.12 -9.47 10.43
C GLU A 75 -6.02 -9.20 11.47
N PHE A 76 -5.29 -8.08 11.34
CA PHE A 76 -4.16 -7.72 12.20
C PHE A 76 -4.38 -6.36 12.88
N PRO A 77 -5.33 -6.25 13.83
CA PRO A 77 -5.73 -4.97 14.42
C PRO A 77 -4.62 -4.26 15.20
N LYS A 78 -3.56 -4.98 15.61
CA LYS A 78 -2.36 -4.41 16.26
C LYS A 78 -1.67 -3.32 15.42
N HIS A 79 -1.86 -3.34 14.09
CA HIS A 79 -1.24 -2.40 13.16
C HIS A 79 -2.22 -1.41 12.53
N LEU A 80 -3.44 -1.33 13.06
CA LEU A 80 -4.53 -0.52 12.52
C LEU A 80 -4.14 0.96 12.36
N GLU A 81 -3.60 1.59 13.40
CA GLU A 81 -3.24 3.02 13.37
C GLU A 81 -2.25 3.34 12.25
N LEU A 82 -1.21 2.52 12.08
CA LEU A 82 -0.22 2.71 11.03
C LEU A 82 -0.83 2.53 9.63
N ILE A 83 -1.72 1.54 9.46
CA ILE A 83 -2.40 1.31 8.18
C ILE A 83 -3.32 2.49 7.84
N GLU A 84 -4.05 3.05 8.80
CA GLU A 84 -4.91 4.23 8.59
C GLU A 84 -4.10 5.47 8.22
N ILE A 85 -2.94 5.68 8.83
CA ILE A 85 -2.02 6.77 8.46
C ILE A 85 -1.58 6.63 6.99
N ILE A 86 -1.22 5.42 6.57
CA ILE A 86 -0.84 5.15 5.18
C ILE A 86 -2.03 5.41 4.24
N GLU A 87 -3.22 4.89 4.56
CA GLU A 87 -4.41 5.09 3.73
C GLU A 87 -4.73 6.57 3.52
N ASN A 88 -4.71 7.35 4.61
CA ASN A 88 -4.93 8.79 4.56
C ASN A 88 -3.88 9.50 3.69
N ARG A 89 -2.61 9.09 3.78
CA ARG A 89 -1.54 9.67 2.96
C ARG A 89 -1.67 9.33 1.48
N VAL A 90 -2.08 8.11 1.15
CA VAL A 90 -2.35 7.70 -0.24
C VAL A 90 -3.49 8.53 -0.82
N HIS A 91 -4.58 8.71 -0.07
CA HIS A 91 -5.70 9.54 -0.53
C HIS A 91 -5.28 11.00 -0.77
N GLN A 92 -4.47 11.58 0.11
CA GLN A 92 -3.90 12.91 -0.09
C GLN A 92 -3.05 12.98 -1.37
N ALA A 93 -2.13 12.03 -1.57
CA ALA A 93 -1.26 12.00 -2.75
C ALA A 93 -2.07 11.87 -4.05
N ILE A 94 -3.09 11.03 -4.08
CA ILE A 94 -3.99 10.88 -5.24
C ILE A 94 -4.76 12.19 -5.52
N ALA A 95 -5.26 12.86 -4.49
CA ALA A 95 -5.94 14.14 -4.64
C ALA A 95 -5.01 15.23 -5.17
N GLU A 96 -3.78 15.30 -4.67
CA GLU A 96 -2.74 16.24 -5.15
C GLU A 96 -2.38 15.98 -6.62
N MET A 97 -2.20 14.72 -7.01
CA MET A 97 -1.94 14.33 -8.41
C MET A 97 -3.09 14.73 -9.33
N ALA A 98 -4.34 14.52 -8.90
CA ALA A 98 -5.53 14.90 -9.67
C ALA A 98 -5.62 16.43 -9.86
N GLN A 99 -5.32 17.20 -8.81
CA GLN A 99 -5.30 18.66 -8.87
C GLN A 99 -4.19 19.19 -9.80
N GLN A 100 -2.99 18.60 -9.74
CA GLN A 100 -1.89 18.98 -10.62
C GLN A 100 -2.21 18.71 -12.09
N LYS A 101 -2.80 17.54 -12.37
CA LYS A 101 -3.25 17.19 -13.73
C LYS A 101 -4.28 18.19 -14.26
N ALA A 102 -5.29 18.53 -13.46
CA ALA A 102 -6.31 19.50 -13.84
C ALA A 102 -5.74 20.90 -14.12
N LYS A 103 -4.71 21.33 -13.36
CA LYS A 103 -4.02 22.61 -13.61
C LYS A 103 -3.25 22.60 -14.92
N PHE A 104 -2.60 21.48 -15.26
CA PHE A 104 -1.83 21.36 -16.50
C PHE A 104 -2.75 21.31 -17.73
N GLU A 105 -3.91 20.66 -17.64
CA GLU A 105 -4.89 20.58 -18.74
C GLU A 105 -5.68 21.89 -18.96
N ALA A 106 -5.60 22.84 -18.03
CA ALA A 106 -6.23 24.16 -18.13
C ALA A 106 -5.32 25.24 -18.75
N LEU A 107 -4.09 24.90 -19.13
CA LEU A 107 -3.11 25.75 -19.81
C LEU A 107 -3.07 25.44 -21.32
#